data_AF-A0A3B8ML28-F1
#
_entry.id   AF-A0A3B8ML28-F1
#
_cell.length_a   1.000
_cell.length_b   1.000
_cell.length_c   1.000
_cell.angle_alpha   90.00
_cell.angle_beta   90.00
_cell.angle_gamma   90.00
#
_symmetry.space_group_name_H-M   'P 1'
#
loop_
_entity.id
_entity.type
_entity.pdbx_description
1 polymer ?
#
loop_
_entity_poly.entity_id
_entity_poly.type
_entity_poly.pdbx_seq_one_letter_code
_entity_poly.pdbx_strand_id
1 'polypeptide(L)' 'MSIKLRTVVVCHRLRENEDSIRIISARRASSSEERDYWSQR' A
#
# COMPACT_ATOMS: atom_id res chain seq x y z
N MET A 1 -7.55 -12.54 -19.99
CA MET A 1 -6.59 -11.62 -19.32
C MET A 1 -6.46 -12.05 -17.86
N SER A 2 -5.26 -12.40 -17.39
CA SER A 2 -5.02 -12.71 -15.97
C SER A 2 -4.53 -11.44 -15.26
N ILE A 3 -5.26 -10.98 -14.25
CA ILE A 3 -4.85 -9.86 -13.41
C ILE A 3 -3.99 -10.44 -12.29
N LYS A 4 -2.68 -10.20 -12.32
CA LYS A 4 -1.80 -10.49 -11.18
C LYS A 4 -1.91 -9.35 -10.18
N LEU A 5 -2.37 -9.66 -8.96
CA LEU A 5 -2.32 -8.74 -7.83
C LEU A 5 -0.85 -8.39 -7.52
N ARG A 6 -0.60 -7.15 -7.12
CA ARG A 6 0.75 -6.63 -6.78
C ARG A 6 0.66 -5.85 -5.48
N THR A 7 1.68 -5.97 -4.64
CA THR A 7 1.83 -5.14 -3.45
C THR A 7 2.29 -3.73 -3.86
N VAL A 8 1.65 -2.71 -3.29
CA VAL A 8 1.97 -1.30 -3.49
C VAL A 8 2.25 -0.64 -2.16
N VAL A 9 3.16 0.33 -2.18
CA VAL A 9 3.42 1.21 -1.05
C VAL A 9 2.73 2.53 -1.34
N VAL A 10 1.94 3.01 -0.37
CA VAL A 10 1.19 4.26 -0.48
C VAL A 10 1.66 5.26 0.57
N CYS A 11 1.77 6.53 0.18
CA CYS A 11 1.81 7.62 1.16
C CYS A 11 0.37 8.11 1.33
N HIS A 12 -0.10 8.16 2.57
CA HIS A 12 -1.45 8.62 2.87
C HIS A 12 -1.45 9.70 3.95
N ARG A 13 -2.54 10.47 3.98
CA ARG A 13 -2.89 11.33 5.10
C ARG A 13 -4.18 10.83 5.71
N LEU A 14 -4.17 10.64 7.02
CA LEU A 14 -5.37 10.42 7.81
C LEU A 14 -5.99 11.77 8.16
N ARG A 15 -7.29 11.91 7.94
CA ARG A 15 -8.05 13.05 8.46
C ARG A 15 -8.77 12.58 9.72
N GLU A 16 -8.25 12.95 10.89
CA GLU A 16 -8.71 12.45 12.20
C GLU A 16 -10.21 12.63 12.44
N ASN A 17 -10.85 13.62 11.81
CA ASN A 17 -12.28 13.90 11.97
C ASN A 17 -13.19 13.28 10.89
N GLU A 18 -12.66 12.73 9.81
CA GLU A 18 -13.49 12.28 8.67
C GLU A 18 -13.39 10.78 8.37
N ASP A 19 -12.72 9.99 9.23
CA ASP A 19 -12.52 8.54 9.07
C ASP A 19 -12.06 8.14 7.65
N SER A 20 -11.43 9.09 6.96
CA SER A 20 -11.09 8.99 5.54
C SER A 20 -9.58 9.06 5.38
N ILE A 21 -9.06 8.10 4.62
CA ILE A 21 -7.64 8.01 4.27
C ILE A 21 -7.50 8.54 2.86
N ARG A 22 -6.78 9.65 2.70
CA ARG A 22 -6.42 10.18 1.39
C ARG A 22 -5.06 9.62 0.95
N ILE A 23 -5.04 8.87 -0.13
CA ILE A 23 -3.80 8.45 -0.78
C ILE A 23 -3.23 9.63 -1.57
N ILE A 24 -1.97 9.96 -1.30
CA ILE A 24 -1.24 11.07 -1.93
C ILE A 24 -0.40 10.53 -3.09
N SER A 25 0.24 9.39 -2.90
CA SER A 25 1.04 8.72 -3.92
C SER A 25 0.99 7.21 -3.74
N ALA A 26 1.23 6.49 -4.84
CA ALA A 26 1.34 5.05 -4.86
C ALA A 26 2.49 4.64 -5.77
N ARG A 27 3.29 3.67 -5.32
CA ARG A 27 4.30 3.02 -6.16
C ARG A 27 4.29 1.52 -5.94
N ARG A 28 4.85 0.79 -6.90
CA ARG A 28 5.10 -0.65 -6.72
C ARG A 28 6.02 -0.87 -5.52
N ALA A 29 5.70 -1.85 -4.68
CA ALA A 29 6.59 -2.29 -3.63
C ALA A 29 7.86 -2.91 -4.22
N SER A 30 9.00 -2.71 -3.57
CA SER A 30 10.19 -3.48 -3.88
C SER A 30 10.01 -4.93 -3.43
N SER A 31 10.84 -5.84 -3.93
CA SER A 31 10.78 -7.25 -3.52
C SER A 31 11.09 -7.46 -2.03
N SER A 32 11.83 -6.55 -1.40
CA SER A 32 12.07 -6.59 0.05
C SER A 32 10.84 -6.11 0.81
N GLU A 33 10.27 -4.95 0.46
CA GLU A 33 9.06 -4.41 1.10
C GLU A 33 7.87 -5.36 1.01
N GLU A 34 7.70 -6.00 -0.16
CA GLU A 34 6.68 -7.03 -0.36
C GLU A 34 6.89 -8.21 0.59
N ARG A 35 8.12 -8.73 0.69
CA ARG A 35 8.46 -9.84 1.59
C ARG A 35 8.25 -9.48 3.05
N ASP A 36 8.71 -8.29 3.45
CA ASP A 36 8.59 -7.81 4.83
C ASP A 36 7.12 -7.69 5.23
N TYR A 37 6.27 -7.12 4.35
CA TYR A 37 4.83 -7.03 4.59
C TYR A 37 4.17 -8.41 4.73
N TRP A 38 4.47 -9.35 3.82
CA TRP A 38 3.87 -10.69 3.86
C TRP A 38 4.42 -11.58 4.98
N SER A 39 5.64 -11.33 5.46
CA SER A 39 6.23 -12.04 6.60
C SER A 39 5.64 -11.64 7.96
N GLN A 40 5.03 -10.45 8.02
CA GLN A 40 4.38 -9.92 9.23
C GLN A 40 2.90 -10.32 9.35
N ARG A 41 2.40 -11.14 8.42
CA ARG A 41 1.03 -11.65 8.38
C ARG A 41 0.96 -13.05 8.98
#